data_AF-A0A920Q3Y4-F1
#
_entry.id   AF-A0A920Q3Y4-F1
#
_cell.length_a   1.000
_cell.length_b   1.000
_cell.length_c   1.000
_cell.angle_alpha   90.00
_cell.angle_beta   90.00
_cell.angle_gamma   90.00
#
_symmetry.space_group_name_H-M   'P 1'
#
loop_
_entity.id
_entity.type
_entity.pdbx_description
1 polymer ?
#
loop_
_entity_poly.entity_id
_entity_poly.type
_entity_poly.pdbx_seq_one_letter_code
_entity_poly.pdbx_strand_id
1 'polypeptide(L)'
;MNLAYVPAAPTEAALVFDLAVSAANIFSGTWEAGAGAVAAENQALAWLASFGGMAGYGRWVFRFRRHGWESERTGSCPGAR
;
A
#
# COMPACT_ATOMS: atom_id res chain seq x y z
N MET A 1 -0.05 28.98 17.45
CA MET A 1 -1.29 28.22 17.22
C MET A 1 -0.90 26.82 16.78
N ASN A 2 -0.88 25.85 17.70
CA ASN A 2 -0.61 24.45 17.40
C ASN A 2 -1.96 23.74 17.50
N LEU A 3 -2.65 23.59 16.37
CA LEU A 3 -3.88 22.80 16.31
C LEU A 3 -3.46 21.36 16.62
N ALA A 4 -4.01 20.83 17.71
CA ALA A 4 -3.68 19.55 18.31
C ALA A 4 -3.72 18.42 17.28
N TYR A 5 -2.56 18.10 16.70
CA TYR A 5 -2.32 16.78 16.17
C TYR A 5 -2.27 15.85 17.39
N VAL A 6 -3.28 15.01 17.57
CA VAL A 6 -3.21 13.92 18.54
C VAL A 6 -2.46 12.79 17.84
N PRO A 7 -1.17 12.54 18.17
CA PRO A 7 -0.50 11.36 17.65
C PRO A 7 -1.27 10.13 18.15
N ALA A 8 -1.62 9.23 17.22
CA ALA A 8 -2.36 8.00 17.50
C ALA A 8 -3.80 8.17 18.02
N ALA A 9 -4.64 8.88 17.28
CA ALA A 9 -6.09 8.69 17.33
C ALA A 9 -6.54 7.71 16.22
N PRO A 10 -6.28 6.39 16.34
CA PRO A 10 -6.73 5.43 15.35
C PRO A 10 -8.26 5.41 15.30
N THR A 11 -8.80 5.17 14.12
CA THR A 11 -10.22 4.88 13.99
C THR A 11 -10.50 3.46 14.50
N GLU A 12 -11.72 3.19 14.95
CA GLU A 12 -12.17 1.83 15.29
C GLU A 12 -11.89 0.83 14.16
N ALA A 13 -12.06 1.25 12.91
CA ALA A 13 -11.76 0.42 11.75
C ALA A 13 -10.27 0.04 11.65
N ALA A 14 -9.35 0.96 11.97
CA ALA A 14 -7.93 0.68 11.98
C ALA A 14 -7.54 -0.31 13.08
N LEU A 15 -8.17 -0.21 14.26
CA LEU A 15 -7.97 -1.14 15.37
C LEU A 15 -8.43 -2.56 15.01
N VAL A 16 -9.65 -2.69 14.46
CA VAL A 16 -10.19 -4.00 14.07
C VAL A 16 -9.38 -4.61 12.92
N PHE A 17 -8.91 -3.79 11.98
CA PHE A 17 -8.06 -4.26 10.89
C PHE A 17 -6.73 -4.82 11.40
N ASP A 18 -6.03 -4.11 12.29
CA ASP A 18 -4.76 -4.56 12.88
C ASP A 18 -4.93 -5.88 13.66
N LEU A 19 -6.01 -5.99 14.43
CA LEU A 19 -6.37 -7.22 15.14
C LEU A 19 -6.63 -8.38 14.17
N ALA A 20 -7.40 -8.16 13.10
CA ALA A 20 -7.73 -9.20 12.13
C ALA A 20 -6.49 -9.70 11.37
N VAL A 21 -5.63 -8.78 10.90
CA VAL A 21 -4.39 -9.11 10.18
C VAL A 21 -3.41 -9.85 11.10
N SER A 22 -3.30 -9.43 12.37
CA SER A 22 -2.45 -10.08 13.36
C SER A 22 -2.98 -11.47 13.74
N ALA A 23 -4.29 -11.61 13.97
CA ALA A 23 -4.91 -12.90 14.30
C ALA A 23 -4.79 -13.92 13.16
N ALA A 24 -4.85 -13.46 11.91
CA ALA A 24 -4.68 -14.29 10.72
C ALA A 24 -3.20 -14.51 10.34
N ASN A 25 -2.27 -13.85 11.01
CA ASN A 25 -0.83 -13.91 10.73
C ASN A 25 -0.51 -13.65 9.24
N ILE A 26 -1.16 -12.64 8.66
CA ILE A 26 -1.04 -12.33 7.23
C ILE A 26 0.23 -11.52 6.99
N PHE A 27 1.05 -11.98 6.05
CA PHE A 27 2.25 -11.29 5.59
C PHE A 27 2.14 -10.96 4.10
N SER A 28 2.06 -9.68 3.76
CA SER A 28 1.92 -9.18 2.38
C SER A 28 3.24 -9.00 1.63
N GLY A 29 4.33 -9.64 2.06
CA GLY A 29 5.63 -9.49 1.40
C GLY A 29 5.83 -10.39 0.18
N THR A 30 4.96 -11.38 -0.05
CA THR A 30 4.95 -12.19 -1.29
C THR A 30 3.51 -12.56 -1.67
N TRP A 31 3.29 -12.94 -2.93
CA TRP A 31 1.96 -13.32 -3.42
C TRP A 31 1.46 -14.60 -2.74
N GLU A 32 2.33 -15.61 -2.58
CA GLU A 32 1.95 -16.88 -1.95
C GLU A 32 1.58 -16.73 -0.48
N ALA A 33 2.13 -15.73 0.21
CA ALA A 33 1.89 -15.48 1.64
C ALA A 33 0.68 -14.58 1.90
N GLY A 34 0.29 -13.71 0.94
CA GLY A 34 -0.64 -12.63 1.24
C GLY A 34 -1.37 -12.01 0.05
N ALA A 35 -1.65 -12.77 -1.01
CA ALA A 35 -2.31 -12.29 -2.24
C ALA A 35 -3.48 -11.30 -2.05
N GLY A 36 -4.38 -11.58 -1.10
CA GLY A 36 -5.52 -10.72 -0.81
C GLY A 36 -5.14 -9.37 -0.20
N ALA A 37 -4.20 -9.39 0.75
CA ALA A 37 -3.72 -8.18 1.40
C ALA A 37 -2.83 -7.34 0.47
N VAL A 38 -2.03 -7.99 -0.38
CA VAL A 38 -1.29 -7.33 -1.48
C VAL A 38 -2.23 -6.64 -2.46
N ALA A 39 -3.34 -7.28 -2.84
CA ALA A 39 -4.32 -6.69 -3.73
C ALA A 39 -5.00 -5.46 -3.11
N ALA A 40 -5.38 -5.55 -1.82
CA ALA A 40 -5.98 -4.45 -1.08
C ALA A 40 -5.02 -3.26 -0.92
N GLU A 41 -3.75 -3.53 -0.58
CA GLU A 41 -2.70 -2.51 -0.47
C GLU A 41 -2.52 -1.75 -1.80
N ASN A 42 -2.43 -2.47 -2.92
CA ASN A 42 -2.30 -1.86 -4.23
C ASN A 42 -3.51 -0.98 -4.60
N GLN A 43 -4.73 -1.36 -4.21
CA GLN A 43 -5.91 -0.51 -4.42
C GLN A 43 -5.84 0.77 -3.58
N ALA A 44 -5.46 0.66 -2.31
CA ALA A 44 -5.29 1.81 -1.42
C ALA A 44 -4.20 2.77 -1.94
N LEU A 45 -3.07 2.24 -2.39
CA LEU A 45 -1.99 3.04 -3.00
C LEU A 45 -2.42 3.71 -4.30
N ALA A 46 -3.19 3.02 -5.16
CA ALA A 46 -3.74 3.62 -6.37
C ALA A 46 -4.74 4.74 -6.07
N TRP A 47 -5.58 4.55 -5.06
CA TRP A 47 -6.49 5.59 -4.57
C TRP A 47 -5.72 6.80 -4.04
N LEU A 48 -4.69 6.60 -3.20
CA LEU A 48 -3.84 7.68 -2.70
C LEU A 48 -3.08 8.41 -3.82
N ALA A 49 -2.49 7.68 -4.75
CA ALA A 49 -1.74 8.24 -5.88
C ALA A 49 -2.62 9.09 -6.81
N SER A 50 -3.94 8.83 -6.85
CA SER A 50 -4.89 9.62 -7.64
C SER A 50 -5.00 11.07 -7.16
N PHE A 51 -4.76 11.34 -5.88
CA PHE A 51 -4.78 12.70 -5.33
C PHE A 51 -3.47 13.45 -5.55
N GLY A 52 -2.34 12.74 -5.59
CA GLY A 52 -1.00 13.33 -5.65
C GLY A 52 -0.49 13.67 -7.05
N GLY A 53 -1.31 13.53 -8.10
CA GLY A 53 -0.85 13.67 -9.50
C GLY A 53 0.17 12.60 -9.92
N MET A 54 0.37 11.59 -9.08
CA MET A 54 1.30 10.47 -9.27
C MET A 54 0.62 9.39 -10.13
N ALA A 55 0.16 9.79 -11.32
CA ALA A 55 -0.47 8.90 -12.28
C ALA A 55 0.51 7.78 -12.65
N GLY A 56 0.22 6.56 -12.19
CA GLY A 56 1.05 5.38 -12.40
C GLY A 56 1.77 4.85 -11.15
N TYR A 57 1.79 5.58 -10.03
CA TYR A 57 2.56 5.18 -8.85
C TYR A 57 1.86 4.21 -7.89
N GLY A 58 0.55 3.99 -8.04
CA GLY A 58 -0.19 3.03 -7.22
C GLY A 58 0.04 1.55 -7.55
N ARG A 59 1.00 1.22 -8.43
CA ARG A 59 1.25 -0.15 -8.93
C ARG A 59 2.70 -0.61 -8.72
N TRP A 60 3.40 -0.05 -7.75
CA TRP A 60 4.84 -0.29 -7.58
C TRP A 60 5.20 -1.47 -6.66
N VAL A 61 4.29 -1.95 -5.80
CA VAL A 61 4.66 -2.96 -4.79
C VAL A 61 4.54 -4.40 -5.31
N PHE A 62 3.53 -4.72 -6.15
CA PHE A 62 3.51 -5.97 -6.93
C PHE A 62 2.77 -5.80 -8.26
N ARG A 63 3.45 -6.07 -9.39
CA ARG A 63 2.85 -6.02 -10.74
C ARG A 63 2.78 -7.42 -11.37
N PHE A 64 1.58 -7.84 -11.78
CA PHE A 64 1.39 -9.03 -12.61
C PHE A 64 1.82 -8.75 -14.05
N ARG A 65 2.87 -9.44 -14.53
CA ARG A 65 3.29 -9.47 -15.94
C ARG A 65 2.97 -10.83 -16.54
N ARG A 66 2.99 -10.92 -17.88
CA ARG A 66 2.69 -12.14 -18.66
C ARG A 66 3.54 -13.36 -18.27
N HIS A 67 4.65 -13.16 -17.55
CA HIS A 67 5.61 -14.19 -17.15
C HIS A 67 5.72 -14.42 -15.63
N GLY A 68 4.82 -13.83 -14.82
CA GLY A 68 4.82 -13.99 -13.36
C GLY A 68 4.80 -12.67 -12.60
N TRP A 69 4.85 -12.79 -11.27
CA TRP A 69 4.86 -11.67 -10.33
C TRP A 69 6.28 -11.23 -10.03
N GLU A 70 6.61 -9.96 -10.29
CA GLU A 70 7.97 -9.45 -10.13
C GLU A 70 7.96 -8.10 -9.40
N SER A 71 8.84 -7.94 -8.42
CA SER A 71 9.04 -6.70 -7.65
C SER A 71 10.14 -5.87 -8.33
N GLU A 72 9.77 -4.96 -9.22
CA GLU A 72 10.74 -4.10 -9.92
C GLU A 72 10.62 -2.65 -9.44
N ARG A 73 11.72 -2.10 -8.88
CA ARG A 73 11.89 -0.64 -8.72
C ARG A 73 11.99 -0.04 -10.12
N THR A 74 10.89 0.45 -10.67
CA THR A 74 10.93 1.26 -11.89
C THR A 74 10.47 2.69 -11.59
N GLY A 75 11.19 3.68 -12.10
CA GLY A 75 10.75 5.08 -12.12
C GLY A 75 11.52 6.01 -11.18
N SER A 76 12.71 6.42 -11.61
CA SER A 76 13.19 7.77 -11.33
C SER A 76 12.12 8.79 -11.76
N CYS A 77 11.90 9.82 -10.93
CA CYS A 77 11.00 10.93 -11.25
C CYS A 77 11.46 11.63 -12.54
N PRO A 78 10.59 11.85 -13.54
CA PRO A 78 10.92 12.78 -14.61
C PRO A 78 10.92 14.20 -14.01
N GLY A 79 12.10 14.69 -13.60
CA GLY A 79 12.29 16.06 -13.10
C GLY A 79 13.02 16.21 -11.76
N ALA A 80 13.37 15.12 -11.07
CA ALA A 80 14.30 15.21 -9.93
C ALA A 80 15.74 15.18 -10.47
N ARG A 81 16.36 16.36 -10.59
CA ARG A 81 17.82 16.46 -10.56
C ARG A 81 18.32 16.21 -9.15
#